data_AF-A0A506VDB5-F1
#
_entry.id   AF-A0A506VDB5-F1
#
_cell.length_a   1.000
_cell.length_b   1.000
_cell.length_c   1.000
_cell.angle_alpha   90.00
_cell.angle_beta   90.00
_cell.angle_gamma   90.00
#
_symmetry.space_group_name_H-M   'P 1'
#
loop_
_entity.id
_entity.type
_entity.pdbx_description
1 polymer ?
#
loop_
_entity_poly.entity_id
_entity_poly.type
_entity_poly.pdbx_seq_one_letter_code
_entity_poly.pdbx_strand_id
1 'polypeptide(L)'
;MDLVWQLENSLQGLPQQQSRVARFVLENLQFSCSATLEQLAQQAGVSADTLSAFARSVGCRDIDDFVQQLRALQHHSPETHRVQPAIAGDVDYAGTASLEKLAASAGVSADTVKRFARSIGREDFDDILFQIGKRLNELSQQEARVARAVLANVSFAASATIDQLASHAGVSPATITRFAKSVGCEDIRELRMKLAQASASHSRYMAPGAAPLSAGERRLAEVQQVLQQQLQQTPPSNYAEAAQLLRQARNVTIFTAGGSETIYGLQVQQQLMAQGVTSTLSQEAHLIGINAAMLSADQALLIISLSESDASLRNAALLARSRNVPLVVLACATHPLAALADILLALPEDPLLARYGLLMTLDLLSAPAASAR
;
A
#
# COMPACT_ATOMS: atom_id res chain seq x y z
N MET A 1 33.89 4.28 14.79
CA MET A 1 32.68 5.08 14.51
C MET A 1 32.57 5.22 13.02
N ASP A 2 31.37 5.11 12.47
CA ASP A 2 31.14 5.20 11.02
C ASP A 2 31.38 6.63 10.55
N LEU A 3 32.29 6.79 9.57
CA LEU A 3 32.64 8.08 8.98
C LEU A 3 31.43 8.74 8.32
N VAL A 4 30.47 7.94 7.81
CA VAL A 4 29.20 8.46 7.25
C VAL A 4 28.35 9.10 8.34
N TRP A 5 28.21 8.44 9.50
CA TRP A 5 27.48 8.99 10.63
C TRP A 5 28.12 10.29 11.16
N GLN A 6 29.46 10.35 11.19
CA GLN A 6 30.17 11.58 11.58
C GLN A 6 29.95 12.70 10.57
N LEU A 7 29.96 12.42 9.26
CA LEU A 7 29.67 13.40 8.21
C LEU A 7 28.25 13.96 8.32
N GLU A 8 27.25 13.11 8.56
CA GLU A 8 25.85 13.53 8.69
C GLU A 8 25.61 14.41 9.92
N ASN A 9 26.22 14.08 11.07
CA ASN A 9 26.05 14.86 12.30
C ASN A 9 26.94 16.10 12.38
N SER A 10 28.08 16.13 11.69
CA SER A 10 28.99 17.30 11.71
C SER A 10 28.51 18.44 10.81
N LEU A 11 27.62 18.17 9.84
CA LEU A 11 27.06 19.19 8.94
C LEU A 11 26.39 20.38 9.64
N GLN A 12 25.86 20.19 10.86
CA GLN A 12 25.11 21.21 11.60
C GLN A 12 26.00 22.31 12.25
N GLY A 13 27.32 22.14 12.31
CA GLY A 13 28.24 23.08 12.96
C GLY A 13 29.45 23.54 12.14
N LEU A 14 29.56 23.12 10.88
CA LEU A 14 30.74 23.38 10.05
C LEU A 14 30.70 24.74 9.33
N PRO A 15 31.86 25.38 9.11
CA PRO A 15 31.98 26.55 8.24
C PRO A 15 31.46 26.27 6.82
N GLN A 16 30.90 27.29 6.15
CA GLN A 16 30.22 27.16 4.85
C GLN A 16 31.04 26.39 3.78
N GLN A 17 32.36 26.57 3.73
CA GLN A 17 33.22 25.86 2.79
C GLN A 17 33.42 24.38 3.16
N GLN A 18 33.47 24.06 4.46
CA GLN A 18 33.60 22.68 4.95
C GLN A 18 32.28 21.90 4.80
N SER A 19 31.13 22.55 4.99
CA SER A 19 29.82 21.94 4.73
C SER A 19 29.63 21.57 3.25
N ARG A 20 30.23 22.34 2.33
CA ARG A 20 30.25 21.99 0.89
C ARG A 20 31.04 20.71 0.62
N VAL A 21 32.20 20.55 1.28
CA VAL A 21 33.00 19.32 1.16
C VAL A 21 32.23 18.12 1.69
N ALA A 22 31.62 18.23 2.87
CA ALA A 22 30.80 17.17 3.46
C ALA A 22 29.63 16.74 2.54
N ARG A 23 28.87 17.72 2.01
CA ARG A 23 27.76 17.43 1.08
C ARG A 23 28.27 16.79 -0.21
N PHE A 24 29.34 17.33 -0.79
CA PHE A 24 29.92 16.78 -2.01
C PHE A 24 30.36 15.32 -1.83
N VAL A 25 31.02 14.99 -0.71
CA VAL A 25 31.46 13.63 -0.40
C VAL A 25 30.28 12.67 -0.20
N LEU A 26 29.23 13.10 0.50
CA LEU A 26 28.01 12.29 0.69
C LEU A 26 27.23 12.05 -0.60
N GLU A 27 27.14 13.06 -1.48
CA GLU A 27 26.46 12.97 -2.77
C GLU A 27 27.26 12.17 -3.81
N ASN A 28 28.59 12.08 -3.65
CA ASN A 28 29.50 11.48 -4.63
C ASN A 28 30.43 10.42 -4.03
N LEU A 29 29.94 9.65 -3.04
CA LEU A 29 30.73 8.66 -2.28
C LEU A 29 31.58 7.75 -3.19
N GLN A 30 30.99 7.20 -4.25
CA GLN A 30 31.71 6.31 -5.18
C GLN A 30 32.91 6.99 -5.86
N PHE A 31 32.75 8.25 -6.28
CA PHE A 31 33.81 9.05 -6.87
C PHE A 31 34.86 9.43 -5.82
N SER A 32 34.41 9.93 -4.67
CA SER A 32 35.27 10.37 -3.56
C SER A 32 36.20 9.28 -3.04
N CYS A 33 35.77 8.01 -3.05
CA CYS A 33 36.62 6.90 -2.64
C CYS A 33 37.75 6.59 -3.65
N SER A 34 37.54 6.88 -4.94
CA SER A 34 38.51 6.60 -6.03
C SER A 34 39.37 7.79 -6.45
N ALA A 35 38.96 9.02 -6.12
CA ALA A 35 39.61 10.24 -6.58
C ALA A 35 40.94 10.52 -5.86
N THR A 36 41.85 11.22 -6.53
CA THR A 36 43.01 11.82 -5.86
C THR A 36 42.59 13.06 -5.07
N LEU A 37 43.41 13.45 -4.10
CA LEU A 37 43.13 14.53 -3.18
C LEU A 37 42.96 15.89 -3.91
N GLU A 38 43.79 16.12 -4.93
CA GLU A 38 43.69 17.29 -5.81
C GLU A 38 42.42 17.28 -6.65
N GLN A 39 42.00 16.11 -7.15
CA GLN A 39 40.75 15.95 -7.90
C GLN A 39 39.53 16.18 -7.00
N LEU A 40 39.56 15.67 -5.76
CA LEU A 40 38.47 15.85 -4.81
C LEU A 40 38.33 17.32 -4.41
N ALA A 41 39.44 18.00 -4.13
CA ALA A 41 39.45 19.44 -3.83
C ALA A 41 38.97 20.29 -5.02
N GLN A 42 39.44 19.97 -6.23
CA GLN A 42 39.04 20.67 -7.45
C GLN A 42 37.55 20.48 -7.77
N GLN A 43 37.04 19.25 -7.65
CA GLN A 43 35.63 18.93 -7.96
C GLN A 43 34.67 19.49 -6.90
N ALA A 44 35.10 19.52 -5.63
CA ALA A 44 34.35 20.16 -4.54
C ALA A 44 34.47 21.70 -4.55
N GLY A 45 35.34 22.28 -5.40
CA GLY A 45 35.54 23.72 -5.54
C GLY A 45 36.16 24.38 -4.32
N VAL A 46 37.04 23.68 -3.60
CA VAL A 46 37.70 24.15 -2.36
C VAL A 46 39.22 24.01 -2.45
N SER A 47 39.95 24.78 -1.64
CA SER A 47 41.41 24.62 -1.55
C SER A 47 41.79 23.36 -0.76
N ALA A 48 43.00 22.86 -0.99
CA ALA A 48 43.57 21.73 -0.25
C ALA A 48 43.67 22.01 1.27
N ASP A 49 43.87 23.27 1.65
CA ASP A 49 43.89 23.71 3.05
C ASP A 49 42.50 23.57 3.71
N THR A 50 41.44 23.91 2.98
CA THR A 50 40.06 23.76 3.45
C THR A 50 39.68 22.28 3.59
N LEU A 51 40.15 21.43 2.67
CA LEU A 51 39.97 19.98 2.74
C LEU A 51 40.70 19.38 3.96
N SER A 52 41.90 19.88 4.26
CA SER A 52 42.71 19.45 5.41
C SER A 52 42.09 19.89 6.74
N ALA A 53 41.55 21.11 6.79
CA ALA A 53 40.82 21.62 7.94
C ALA A 53 39.52 20.83 8.18
N PHE A 54 38.86 20.40 7.11
CA PHE A 54 37.68 19.55 7.17
C PHE A 54 37.99 18.13 7.68
N ALA A 55 39.04 17.49 7.17
CA ALA A 55 39.45 16.16 7.64
C ALA A 55 39.67 16.16 9.17
N ARG A 56 40.31 17.20 9.71
CA ARG A 56 40.49 17.37 11.16
C ARG A 56 39.19 17.64 11.91
N SER A 57 38.24 18.38 11.32
CA SER A 57 36.98 18.70 11.99
C SER A 57 36.01 17.51 12.08
N VAL A 58 36.14 16.53 11.17
CA VAL A 58 35.41 15.26 11.21
C VAL A 58 36.09 14.22 12.13
N GLY A 59 37.28 14.54 12.66
CA GLY A 59 37.99 13.71 13.63
C GLY A 59 39.09 12.82 13.05
N CYS A 60 39.45 13.00 11.77
CA CYS A 60 40.61 12.34 11.17
C CYS A 60 41.90 13.07 11.57
N ARG A 61 43.01 12.34 11.68
CA ARG A 61 44.31 12.90 12.12
C ARG A 61 44.88 13.84 11.08
N ASP A 62 44.77 13.44 9.83
CA ASP A 62 45.17 14.17 8.65
C ASP A 62 44.29 13.77 7.47
N ILE A 63 44.61 14.33 6.32
CA ILE A 63 43.86 14.15 5.09
C ILE A 63 44.07 12.74 4.49
N ASP A 64 45.20 12.11 4.76
CA ASP A 64 45.52 10.76 4.29
C ASP A 64 44.74 9.71 5.08
N ASP A 65 44.57 9.93 6.40
CA ASP A 65 43.68 9.15 7.29
C ASP A 65 42.22 9.26 6.84
N PHE A 66 41.76 10.45 6.47
CA PHE A 66 40.41 10.65 5.90
C PHE A 66 40.21 9.86 4.60
N VAL A 67 41.17 9.90 3.68
CA VAL A 67 41.11 9.15 2.42
C VAL A 67 41.18 7.64 2.66
N GLN A 68 42.00 7.18 3.60
CA GLN A 68 42.06 5.76 3.98
C GLN A 68 40.73 5.27 4.56
N GLN A 69 40.09 6.05 5.42
CA GLN A 69 38.78 5.71 5.98
C GLN A 69 37.68 5.73 4.91
N LEU A 70 37.71 6.68 3.97
CA LEU A 70 36.81 6.67 2.80
C LEU A 70 37.00 5.43 1.91
N ARG A 71 38.24 4.99 1.69
CA ARG A 71 38.52 3.77 0.90
C ARG A 71 38.15 2.50 1.66
N ALA A 72 38.26 2.50 2.99
CA ALA A 72 37.80 1.38 3.82
C ALA A 72 36.29 1.14 3.67
N LEU A 73 35.49 2.18 3.42
CA LEU A 73 34.06 2.07 3.10
C LEU A 73 33.77 1.33 1.79
N GLN A 74 34.71 1.25 0.83
CA GLN A 74 34.53 0.45 -0.41
C GLN A 74 34.71 -1.06 -0.19
N HIS A 75 35.49 -1.45 0.81
CA HIS A 75 35.81 -2.87 1.07
C HIS A 75 34.83 -3.55 2.04
N HIS A 76 33.87 -2.81 2.60
CA HIS A 76 32.75 -3.38 3.35
C HIS A 76 31.47 -3.31 2.50
N SER A 77 31.07 -4.44 1.94
CA SER A 77 29.71 -4.64 1.41
C SER A 77 28.66 -4.33 2.51
N PRO A 78 27.46 -3.87 2.13
CA PRO A 78 26.63 -3.03 2.98
C PRO A 78 25.80 -3.88 3.94
N GLU A 79 26.24 -3.97 5.19
CA GLU A 79 25.34 -4.16 6.31
C GLU A 79 25.47 -2.96 7.24
N THR A 80 24.32 -2.34 7.58
CA THR A 80 24.14 -1.14 8.43
C THR A 80 24.59 0.17 7.73
N HIS A 81 23.73 1.05 7.25
CA HIS A 81 22.51 1.63 7.82
C HIS A 81 21.31 1.55 6.84
N ARG A 82 20.43 0.57 7.02
CA ARG A 82 19.01 0.83 6.75
C ARG A 82 18.50 1.57 7.98
N VAL A 83 17.99 2.78 7.80
CA VAL A 83 17.02 3.33 8.75
C VAL A 83 15.91 2.31 8.84
N GLN A 84 15.88 1.57 9.93
CA GLN A 84 14.79 0.66 10.24
C GLN A 84 13.59 1.58 10.48
N PRO A 85 12.52 1.53 9.67
CA PRO A 85 11.32 2.29 10.00
C PRO A 85 10.89 1.82 11.38
N ALA A 86 10.81 2.76 12.31
CA ALA A 86 10.25 2.48 13.62
C ALA A 86 8.81 2.01 13.39
N ILE A 87 8.59 0.71 13.55
CA ILE A 87 7.29 0.06 13.73
C ILE A 87 6.28 0.37 12.60
N ALA A 88 5.96 -0.64 11.79
CA ALA A 88 4.80 -0.62 10.92
C ALA A 88 3.53 -0.35 11.75
N GLY A 89 3.05 0.89 11.73
CA GLY A 89 1.93 1.33 12.56
C GLY A 89 1.67 2.84 12.49
N ASP A 90 2.71 3.65 12.29
CA ASP A 90 2.57 5.10 12.03
C ASP A 90 3.46 5.49 10.86
N VAL A 91 3.00 5.19 9.63
CA VAL A 91 3.43 6.01 8.50
C VAL A 91 2.56 7.25 8.55
N ASP A 92 2.92 8.18 9.43
CA ASP A 92 2.55 9.58 9.22
C ASP A 92 3.15 9.93 7.85
N TYR A 93 2.30 9.89 6.82
CA TYR A 93 2.64 10.40 5.50
C TYR A 93 3.23 11.78 5.74
N ALA A 94 4.53 11.96 5.44
CA ALA A 94 5.20 13.23 5.65
C ALA A 94 4.43 14.33 4.90
N GLY A 95 3.57 15.04 5.64
CA GLY A 95 2.75 16.10 5.10
C GLY A 95 3.62 17.28 4.68
N THR A 96 3.04 18.24 3.98
CA THR A 96 3.72 19.48 3.59
C THR A 96 4.33 20.19 4.80
N ALA A 97 3.67 20.18 5.97
CA ALA A 97 4.22 20.70 7.22
C ALA A 97 5.48 19.95 7.71
N SER A 98 5.53 18.62 7.52
CA SER A 98 6.72 17.82 7.86
C SER A 98 7.83 18.04 6.85
N LEU A 99 7.50 18.15 5.55
CA LEU A 99 8.45 18.48 4.48
C LEU A 99 8.99 19.90 4.61
N GLU A 100 8.18 20.87 5.02
CA GLU A 100 8.59 22.25 5.28
C GLU A 100 9.48 22.33 6.53
N LYS A 101 9.18 21.58 7.59
CA LYS A 101 10.06 21.46 8.77
C LYS A 101 11.40 20.82 8.40
N LEU A 102 11.38 19.73 7.63
CA LEU A 102 12.58 19.05 7.15
C LEU A 102 13.39 19.97 6.22
N ALA A 103 12.72 20.67 5.30
CA ALA A 103 13.34 21.63 4.40
C ALA A 103 13.94 22.83 5.14
N ALA A 104 13.24 23.36 6.15
CA ALA A 104 13.76 24.43 7.01
C ALA A 104 15.00 23.96 7.76
N SER A 105 15.00 22.74 8.28
CA SER A 105 16.19 22.14 8.93
C SER A 105 17.35 21.88 7.94
N ALA A 106 17.05 21.67 6.66
CA ALA A 106 18.02 21.47 5.60
C ALA A 106 18.45 22.78 4.87
N GLY A 107 17.88 23.93 5.24
CA GLY A 107 18.14 25.22 4.60
C GLY A 107 17.55 25.36 3.18
N VAL A 108 16.55 24.56 2.84
CA VAL A 108 15.85 24.58 1.54
C VAL A 108 14.69 25.56 1.62
N SER A 109 14.60 26.48 0.65
CA SER A 109 13.52 27.48 0.61
C SER A 109 12.16 26.83 0.38
N ALA A 110 11.09 27.37 1.00
CA ALA A 110 9.74 26.86 0.83
C ALA A 110 9.30 26.82 -0.65
N ASP A 111 9.77 27.75 -1.47
CA ASP A 111 9.52 27.75 -2.93
C ASP A 111 10.19 26.59 -3.66
N THR A 112 11.37 26.16 -3.21
CA THR A 112 12.05 24.99 -3.78
C THR A 112 11.31 23.72 -3.42
N VAL A 113 10.81 23.61 -2.18
CA VAL A 113 9.97 22.48 -1.75
C VAL A 113 8.68 22.43 -2.55
N LYS A 114 8.02 23.57 -2.76
CA LYS A 114 6.80 23.66 -3.59
C LYS A 114 7.07 23.28 -5.04
N ARG A 115 8.16 23.74 -5.64
CA ARG A 115 8.57 23.34 -7.00
C ARG A 115 8.91 21.86 -7.09
N PHE A 116 9.56 21.31 -6.09
CA PHE A 116 9.87 19.88 -6.02
C PHE A 116 8.58 19.06 -5.89
N ALA A 117 7.70 19.41 -4.96
CA ALA A 117 6.38 18.79 -4.78
C ALA A 117 5.56 18.83 -6.08
N ARG A 118 5.59 19.97 -6.79
CA ARG A 118 5.01 20.13 -8.13
C ARG A 118 5.62 19.18 -9.16
N SER A 119 6.94 19.03 -9.16
CA SER A 119 7.66 18.16 -10.11
C SER A 119 7.35 16.67 -9.91
N ILE A 120 7.04 16.25 -8.67
CA ILE A 120 6.67 14.87 -8.33
C ILE A 120 5.14 14.65 -8.29
N GLY A 121 4.36 15.65 -8.73
CA GLY A 121 2.89 15.55 -8.81
C GLY A 121 2.18 15.49 -7.45
N ARG A 122 2.80 16.01 -6.38
CA ARG A 122 2.26 16.03 -5.01
C ARG A 122 1.84 17.42 -4.57
N GLU A 123 1.10 18.15 -5.41
CA GLU A 123 0.79 19.56 -5.11
C GLU A 123 -0.12 19.76 -3.90
N ASP A 124 -1.09 18.89 -3.58
CA ASP A 124 -2.00 19.21 -2.47
C ASP A 124 -2.48 17.93 -1.76
N PHE A 125 -1.76 17.51 -0.72
CA PHE A 125 -2.31 16.60 0.29
C PHE A 125 -3.08 17.39 1.35
N ASP A 126 -4.16 17.98 0.86
CA ASP A 126 -5.42 18.05 1.57
C ASP A 126 -6.47 17.68 0.52
N ASP A 127 -6.49 16.39 0.14
CA ASP A 127 -7.49 15.85 -0.78
C ASP A 127 -8.86 16.29 -0.27
N ILE A 128 -9.55 17.13 -1.03
CA ILE A 128 -10.84 17.69 -0.65
C ILE A 128 -11.81 16.55 -0.30
N LEU A 129 -11.66 15.37 -0.89
CA LEU A 129 -12.45 14.18 -0.57
C LEU A 129 -12.13 13.65 0.83
N PHE A 130 -10.85 13.63 1.22
CA PHE A 130 -10.41 13.29 2.57
C PHE A 130 -10.93 14.31 3.60
N GLN A 131 -10.89 15.60 3.30
CA GLN A 131 -11.44 16.63 4.18
C GLN A 131 -12.96 16.50 4.35
N ILE A 132 -13.69 16.24 3.26
CA ILE A 132 -15.13 15.97 3.29
C ILE A 132 -15.43 14.73 4.13
N GLY A 133 -14.66 13.65 3.97
CA GLY A 133 -14.80 12.41 4.74
C GLY A 133 -14.51 12.59 6.23
N LYS A 134 -13.42 13.29 6.58
CA LYS A 134 -13.03 13.55 7.96
C LYS A 134 -14.06 14.40 8.71
N ARG A 135 -14.62 15.41 8.05
CA ARG A 135 -15.61 16.32 8.66
C ARG A 135 -17.04 15.80 8.59
N LEU A 136 -17.29 14.62 8.02
CA LEU A 136 -18.65 14.11 7.78
C LEU A 136 -19.51 14.04 9.05
N ASN A 137 -18.89 13.81 10.21
CA ASN A 137 -19.54 13.75 11.52
C ASN A 137 -19.74 15.12 12.19
N GLU A 138 -19.09 16.16 11.67
CA GLU A 138 -19.18 17.55 12.16
C GLU A 138 -20.18 18.38 11.33
N LEU A 139 -20.58 17.87 10.15
CA LEU A 139 -21.53 18.52 9.26
C LEU A 139 -22.97 18.42 9.78
N SER A 140 -23.78 19.44 9.52
CA SER A 140 -25.22 19.37 9.78
C SER A 140 -25.89 18.29 8.91
N GLN A 141 -27.09 17.84 9.31
CA GLN A 141 -27.81 16.78 8.57
C GLN A 141 -27.99 17.10 7.08
N GLN A 142 -28.20 18.38 6.74
CA GLN A 142 -28.35 18.81 5.36
C GLN A 142 -27.01 18.86 4.61
N GLU A 143 -25.94 19.32 5.25
CA GLU A 143 -24.59 19.34 4.66
C GLU A 143 -24.02 17.92 4.50
N ALA A 144 -24.30 17.01 5.42
CA ALA A 144 -23.92 15.61 5.31
C ALA A 144 -24.57 14.91 4.11
N ARG A 145 -25.78 15.31 3.71
CA ARG A 145 -26.40 14.84 2.46
C ARG A 145 -25.62 15.31 1.23
N VAL A 146 -25.17 16.56 1.24
CA VAL A 146 -24.31 17.11 0.18
C VAL A 146 -22.99 16.37 0.13
N ALA A 147 -22.34 16.16 1.27
CA ALA A 147 -21.09 15.41 1.37
C ALA A 147 -21.21 14.00 0.76
N ARG A 148 -22.27 13.26 1.11
CA ARG A 148 -22.53 11.93 0.55
C ARG A 148 -22.79 11.95 -0.94
N ALA A 149 -23.56 12.92 -1.44
CA ALA A 149 -23.82 13.09 -2.87
C ALA A 149 -22.52 13.39 -3.65
N VAL A 150 -21.65 14.23 -3.10
CA VAL A 150 -20.34 14.55 -3.67
C VAL A 150 -19.42 13.32 -3.68
N LEU A 151 -19.33 12.59 -2.56
CA LEU A 151 -18.49 11.39 -2.45
C LEU A 151 -18.99 10.22 -3.32
N ALA A 152 -20.31 10.12 -3.54
CA ALA A 152 -20.89 9.10 -4.41
C ALA A 152 -20.56 9.32 -5.90
N ASN A 153 -20.43 10.57 -6.34
CA ASN A 153 -20.09 10.89 -7.73
C ASN A 153 -19.32 12.21 -7.85
N VAL A 154 -18.00 12.13 -7.63
CA VAL A 154 -17.09 13.28 -7.62
C VAL A 154 -17.04 13.98 -8.98
N SER A 155 -17.03 13.22 -10.08
CA SER A 155 -16.99 13.75 -11.45
C SER A 155 -18.25 14.55 -11.80
N PHE A 156 -19.43 14.08 -11.36
CA PHE A 156 -20.67 14.85 -11.47
C PHE A 156 -20.60 16.11 -10.61
N ALA A 157 -20.18 16.01 -9.35
CA ALA A 157 -20.10 17.17 -8.45
C ALA A 157 -19.13 18.27 -8.94
N ALA A 158 -18.04 17.89 -9.61
CA ALA A 158 -17.10 18.84 -10.21
C ALA A 158 -17.71 19.62 -11.40
N SER A 159 -18.53 18.94 -12.20
CA SER A 159 -19.10 19.49 -13.45
C SER A 159 -20.49 20.12 -13.28
N ALA A 160 -21.24 19.74 -12.24
CA ALA A 160 -22.60 20.20 -11.99
C ALA A 160 -22.69 21.70 -11.61
N THR A 161 -23.82 22.31 -11.93
CA THR A 161 -24.20 23.63 -11.39
C THR A 161 -24.66 23.50 -9.93
N ILE A 162 -24.74 24.63 -9.21
CA ILE A 162 -25.24 24.64 -7.82
C ILE A 162 -26.65 24.05 -7.75
N ASP A 163 -27.52 24.42 -8.69
CA ASP A 163 -28.91 23.94 -8.71
C ASP A 163 -28.99 22.44 -9.02
N GLN A 164 -28.14 21.93 -9.91
CA GLN A 164 -28.06 20.50 -10.21
C GLN A 164 -27.56 19.71 -9.01
N LEU A 165 -26.52 20.20 -8.32
CA LEU A 165 -25.98 19.54 -7.14
C LEU A 165 -26.97 19.60 -5.96
N ALA A 166 -27.66 20.73 -5.80
CA ALA A 166 -28.72 20.91 -4.80
C ALA A 166 -29.90 19.95 -5.03
N SER A 167 -30.36 19.85 -6.27
CA SER A 167 -31.42 18.91 -6.66
C SER A 167 -31.00 17.46 -6.43
N HIS A 168 -29.78 17.09 -6.85
CA HIS A 168 -29.24 15.74 -6.68
C HIS A 168 -29.08 15.34 -5.21
N ALA A 169 -28.65 16.27 -4.36
CA ALA A 169 -28.51 16.05 -2.92
C ALA A 169 -29.84 16.23 -2.13
N GLY A 170 -30.91 16.68 -2.78
CA GLY A 170 -32.20 16.95 -2.14
C GLY A 170 -32.14 18.08 -1.11
N VAL A 171 -31.40 19.15 -1.39
CA VAL A 171 -31.21 20.31 -0.52
C VAL A 171 -31.39 21.63 -1.25
N SER A 172 -31.37 22.75 -0.51
CA SER A 172 -31.41 24.08 -1.11
C SER A 172 -30.03 24.52 -1.65
N PRO A 173 -29.96 25.38 -2.68
CA PRO A 173 -28.70 25.96 -3.15
C PRO A 173 -27.88 26.66 -2.03
N ALA A 174 -28.58 27.31 -1.09
CA ALA A 174 -27.94 27.95 0.07
C ALA A 174 -27.26 26.95 1.02
N THR A 175 -27.71 25.69 1.06
CA THR A 175 -27.07 24.61 1.81
C THR A 175 -25.75 24.21 1.14
N ILE A 176 -25.68 24.19 -0.19
CA ILE A 176 -24.45 23.89 -0.93
C ILE A 176 -23.38 24.95 -0.66
N THR A 177 -23.76 26.24 -0.66
CA THR A 177 -22.82 27.33 -0.35
C THR A 177 -22.30 27.26 1.08
N ARG A 178 -23.14 26.86 2.04
CA ARG A 178 -22.70 26.63 3.43
C ARG A 178 -21.76 25.44 3.53
N PHE A 179 -22.11 24.32 2.89
CA PHE A 179 -21.26 23.13 2.83
C PHE A 179 -19.85 23.44 2.33
N ALA A 180 -19.72 24.20 1.22
CA ALA A 180 -18.42 24.60 0.67
C ALA A 180 -17.54 25.29 1.73
N LYS A 181 -18.12 26.19 2.53
CA LYS A 181 -17.41 26.86 3.64
C LYS A 181 -17.07 25.91 4.78
N SER A 182 -18.01 25.03 5.15
CA SER A 182 -17.82 24.03 6.22
C SER A 182 -16.68 23.06 5.92
N VAL A 183 -16.41 22.80 4.63
CA VAL A 183 -15.28 21.94 4.19
C VAL A 183 -14.01 22.71 3.84
N GLY A 184 -13.94 24.01 4.18
CA GLY A 184 -12.72 24.80 4.02
C GLY A 184 -12.50 25.41 2.64
N CYS A 185 -13.56 25.57 1.84
CA CYS A 185 -13.55 26.36 0.60
C CYS A 185 -14.19 27.74 0.83
N GLU A 186 -13.64 28.79 0.23
CA GLU A 186 -14.17 30.15 0.29
C GLU A 186 -15.54 30.25 -0.40
N ASP A 187 -15.69 29.55 -1.52
CA ASP A 187 -16.91 29.50 -2.29
C ASP A 187 -17.11 28.16 -3.03
N ILE A 188 -18.25 28.06 -3.72
CA ILE A 188 -18.59 26.92 -4.58
C ILE A 188 -17.64 26.75 -5.77
N ARG A 189 -17.05 27.83 -6.29
CA ARG A 189 -16.15 27.75 -7.44
C ARG A 189 -14.85 27.08 -7.02
N GLU A 190 -14.32 27.45 -5.86
CA GLU A 190 -13.16 26.80 -5.25
C GLU A 190 -13.45 25.35 -4.90
N LEU A 191 -14.62 25.05 -4.31
CA LEU A 191 -15.05 23.66 -4.08
C LEU A 191 -15.07 22.87 -5.38
N ARG A 192 -15.65 23.43 -6.46
CA ARG A 192 -15.67 22.78 -7.78
C ARG A 192 -14.30 22.64 -8.38
N MET A 193 -13.40 23.61 -8.21
CA MET A 193 -12.02 23.50 -8.69
C MET A 193 -11.26 22.41 -7.94
N LYS A 194 -11.36 22.35 -6.61
CA LYS A 194 -10.75 21.31 -5.78
C LYS A 194 -11.34 19.94 -6.09
N LEU A 195 -12.66 19.83 -6.27
CA LEU A 195 -13.31 18.61 -6.73
C LEU A 195 -12.92 18.26 -8.17
N ALA A 196 -12.72 19.23 -9.05
CA ALA A 196 -12.24 19.00 -10.41
C ALA A 196 -10.80 18.52 -10.42
N GLN A 197 -9.93 19.04 -9.56
CA GLN A 197 -8.54 18.61 -9.38
C GLN A 197 -8.46 17.23 -8.74
N ALA A 198 -9.24 16.97 -7.68
CA ALA A 198 -9.37 15.65 -7.09
C ALA A 198 -9.94 14.66 -8.11
N SER A 199 -10.96 15.08 -8.87
CA SER A 199 -11.47 14.31 -9.99
C SER A 199 -10.46 14.16 -11.10
N ALA A 200 -9.51 15.09 -11.33
CA ALA A 200 -8.47 15.01 -12.36
C ALA A 200 -7.34 14.05 -11.98
N SER A 201 -6.98 14.01 -10.69
CA SER A 201 -6.17 12.95 -10.11
C SER A 201 -6.89 11.59 -10.19
N HIS A 202 -8.23 11.59 -10.09
CA HIS A 202 -9.10 10.44 -10.33
C HIS A 202 -9.48 10.21 -11.82
N SER A 203 -9.25 11.17 -12.73
CA SER A 203 -9.77 11.20 -14.12
C SER A 203 -8.68 11.33 -15.17
N ARG A 204 -7.40 11.24 -14.78
CA ARG A 204 -6.43 10.49 -15.59
C ARG A 204 -6.96 9.13 -16.00
N TYR A 205 -7.95 8.59 -15.30
CA TYR A 205 -8.66 7.36 -15.62
C TYR A 205 -9.83 7.51 -16.62
N MET A 206 -10.43 8.69 -16.86
CA MET A 206 -11.63 8.83 -17.74
C MET A 206 -11.78 10.22 -18.40
N ALA A 207 -10.85 10.64 -19.27
CA ALA A 207 -11.09 11.77 -20.20
C ALA A 207 -10.72 11.38 -21.64
N PRO A 208 -11.58 11.65 -22.64
CA PRO A 208 -11.25 11.40 -24.05
C PRO A 208 -10.20 12.42 -24.50
N GLY A 209 -8.96 11.95 -24.69
CA GLY A 209 -7.81 12.76 -25.11
C GLY A 209 -6.61 12.74 -24.15
N ALA A 210 -6.69 12.02 -23.03
CA ALA A 210 -5.52 11.76 -22.20
C ALA A 210 -4.52 10.85 -22.94
N ALA A 211 -3.22 11.07 -22.74
CA ALA A 211 -2.19 10.13 -23.19
C ALA A 211 -2.55 8.72 -22.70
N PRO A 212 -2.34 7.67 -23.52
CA PRO A 212 -2.77 6.32 -23.15
C PRO A 212 -2.17 5.96 -21.79
N LEU A 213 -3.05 5.55 -20.86
CA LEU A 213 -2.66 5.09 -19.53
C LEU A 213 -1.45 4.15 -19.64
N SER A 214 -0.48 4.32 -18.74
CA SER A 214 0.60 3.35 -18.63
C SER A 214 0.01 1.97 -18.34
N ALA A 215 0.72 0.91 -18.72
CA ALA A 215 0.25 -0.46 -18.49
C ALA A 215 -0.02 -0.73 -16.98
N GLY A 216 0.77 -0.12 -16.10
CA GLY A 216 0.61 -0.24 -14.65
C GLY A 216 -0.66 0.43 -14.11
N GLU A 217 -0.97 1.65 -14.58
CA GLU A 217 -2.17 2.38 -14.13
C GLU A 217 -3.47 1.67 -14.57
N ARG A 218 -3.51 1.17 -15.82
CA ARG A 218 -4.64 0.33 -16.27
C ARG A 218 -4.81 -0.89 -15.39
N ARG A 219 -3.70 -1.57 -15.09
CA ARG A 219 -3.75 -2.77 -14.28
C ARG A 219 -4.22 -2.49 -12.85
N LEU A 220 -3.79 -1.38 -12.26
CA LEU A 220 -4.24 -0.98 -10.92
C LEU A 220 -5.75 -0.71 -10.91
N ALA A 221 -6.27 0.04 -11.90
CA ALA A 221 -7.69 0.32 -12.00
C ALA A 221 -8.52 -0.96 -12.17
N GLU A 222 -8.06 -1.89 -13.02
CA GLU A 222 -8.68 -3.22 -13.18
C GLU A 222 -8.74 -3.98 -11.85
N VAL A 223 -7.62 -4.03 -11.12
CA VAL A 223 -7.56 -4.71 -9.81
C VAL A 223 -8.53 -4.05 -8.82
N GLN A 224 -8.52 -2.73 -8.69
CA GLN A 224 -9.40 -2.01 -7.76
C GLN A 224 -10.88 -2.30 -8.06
N GLN A 225 -11.29 -2.21 -9.33
CA GLN A 225 -12.66 -2.47 -9.74
C GLN A 225 -13.08 -3.90 -9.39
N VAL A 226 -12.23 -4.88 -9.68
CA VAL A 226 -12.53 -6.29 -9.49
C VAL A 226 -12.58 -6.68 -8.01
N LEU A 227 -11.70 -6.14 -7.17
CA LEU A 227 -11.75 -6.34 -5.72
C LEU A 227 -13.03 -5.72 -5.12
N GLN A 228 -13.43 -4.54 -5.60
CA GLN A 228 -14.67 -3.91 -5.16
C GLN A 228 -15.89 -4.76 -5.54
N GLN A 229 -15.92 -5.31 -6.76
CA GLN A 229 -16.99 -6.23 -7.20
C GLN A 229 -17.03 -7.50 -6.34
N GLN A 230 -15.88 -8.08 -6.01
CA GLN A 230 -15.80 -9.26 -5.15
C GLN A 230 -16.43 -9.02 -3.77
N LEU A 231 -16.12 -7.88 -3.14
CA LEU A 231 -16.70 -7.49 -1.85
C LEU A 231 -18.21 -7.21 -1.91
N GLN A 232 -18.72 -6.78 -3.06
CA GLN A 232 -20.17 -6.60 -3.27
C GLN A 232 -20.91 -7.92 -3.49
N GLN A 233 -20.23 -8.92 -4.08
CA GLN A 233 -20.81 -10.22 -4.40
C GLN A 233 -20.74 -11.21 -3.23
N THR A 234 -19.74 -11.08 -2.35
CA THR A 234 -19.56 -11.97 -1.21
C THR A 234 -20.00 -11.26 0.08
N PRO A 235 -21.05 -11.75 0.77
CA PRO A 235 -21.50 -11.16 2.02
C PRO A 235 -20.38 -11.12 3.07
N PRO A 236 -20.25 -10.04 3.86
CA PRO A 236 -19.29 -9.97 4.96
C PRO A 236 -19.42 -11.12 5.98
N SER A 237 -20.63 -11.65 6.16
CA SER A 237 -20.89 -12.82 7.03
C SER A 237 -20.16 -14.07 6.54
N ASN A 238 -20.05 -14.30 5.24
CA ASN A 238 -19.38 -15.49 4.69
C ASN A 238 -17.90 -15.53 5.09
N TYR A 239 -17.21 -14.38 5.06
CA TYR A 239 -15.82 -14.29 5.50
C TYR A 239 -15.68 -14.59 7.00
N ALA A 240 -16.58 -14.02 7.82
CA ALA A 240 -16.56 -14.25 9.27
C ALA A 240 -16.89 -15.71 9.63
N GLU A 241 -17.88 -16.31 8.99
CA GLU A 241 -18.28 -17.70 9.17
C GLU A 241 -17.17 -18.66 8.72
N ALA A 242 -16.56 -18.43 7.54
CA ALA A 242 -15.42 -19.22 7.08
C ALA A 242 -14.24 -19.12 8.04
N ALA A 243 -13.88 -17.91 8.50
CA ALA A 243 -12.79 -17.72 9.44
C ALA A 243 -13.06 -18.41 10.79
N GLN A 244 -14.30 -18.35 11.28
CA GLN A 244 -14.70 -19.03 12.51
C GLN A 244 -14.64 -20.55 12.35
N LEU A 245 -15.20 -21.08 11.27
CA LEU A 245 -15.23 -22.50 10.95
C LEU A 245 -13.80 -23.06 10.86
N LEU A 246 -12.91 -22.40 10.14
CA LEU A 246 -11.51 -22.83 9.99
C LEU A 246 -10.76 -22.77 11.33
N ARG A 247 -11.04 -21.77 12.19
CA ARG A 247 -10.40 -21.65 13.52
C ARG A 247 -10.90 -22.66 14.55
N GLN A 248 -12.16 -23.08 14.44
CA GLN A 248 -12.78 -24.02 15.38
C GLN A 248 -12.54 -25.47 14.99
N ALA A 249 -12.11 -25.74 13.75
CA ALA A 249 -11.79 -27.07 13.29
C ALA A 249 -10.62 -27.67 14.06
N ARG A 250 -10.70 -28.97 14.36
CA ARG A 250 -9.57 -29.69 15.00
C ARG A 250 -8.35 -29.71 14.09
N ASN A 251 -8.59 -29.89 12.79
CA ASN A 251 -7.60 -29.88 11.73
C ASN A 251 -8.21 -29.30 10.46
N VAL A 252 -7.45 -28.48 9.75
CA VAL A 252 -7.82 -27.92 8.44
C VAL A 252 -7.00 -28.58 7.35
N THR A 253 -7.64 -29.35 6.48
CA THR A 253 -7.00 -29.87 5.27
C THR A 253 -7.19 -28.86 4.15
N ILE A 254 -6.11 -28.52 3.44
CA ILE A 254 -6.07 -27.54 2.36
C ILE A 254 -5.72 -28.26 1.07
N PHE A 255 -6.58 -28.17 0.06
CA PHE A 255 -6.32 -28.69 -1.28
C PHE A 255 -6.17 -27.56 -2.30
N THR A 256 -5.17 -27.70 -3.17
CA THR A 256 -4.97 -26.85 -4.35
C THR A 256 -4.77 -27.72 -5.58
N ALA A 257 -5.04 -27.22 -6.78
CA ALA A 257 -4.77 -27.95 -8.03
C ALA A 257 -3.27 -27.91 -8.43
N GLY A 258 -2.41 -27.37 -7.55
CA GLY A 258 -0.99 -27.16 -7.82
C GLY A 258 -0.67 -25.89 -8.61
N GLY A 259 0.59 -25.67 -8.92
CA GLY A 259 1.04 -24.49 -9.66
C GLY A 259 1.08 -23.21 -8.81
N SER A 260 0.61 -22.09 -9.38
CA SER A 260 0.77 -20.76 -8.75
C SER A 260 -0.17 -20.49 -7.57
N GLU A 261 -1.13 -21.36 -7.31
CA GLU A 261 -2.07 -21.25 -6.18
C GLU A 261 -1.56 -21.95 -4.90
N THR A 262 -0.59 -22.85 -5.02
CA THR A 262 0.04 -23.52 -3.87
C THR A 262 0.67 -22.53 -2.89
N ILE A 263 1.26 -21.43 -3.39
CA ILE A 263 1.88 -20.41 -2.52
C ILE A 263 0.85 -19.81 -1.55
N TYR A 264 -0.41 -19.70 -1.98
CA TYR A 264 -1.47 -19.17 -1.13
C TYR A 264 -1.99 -20.23 -0.16
N GLY A 265 -2.06 -21.49 -0.59
CA GLY A 265 -2.32 -22.60 0.31
C GLY A 265 -1.30 -22.67 1.45
N LEU A 266 -0.02 -22.46 1.15
CA LEU A 266 1.05 -22.38 2.15
C LEU A 266 0.87 -21.17 3.09
N GLN A 267 0.51 -20.00 2.54
CA GLN A 267 0.24 -18.80 3.36
C GLN A 267 -0.90 -19.04 4.36
N VAL A 268 -2.01 -19.64 3.91
CA VAL A 268 -3.13 -19.98 4.82
C VAL A 268 -2.71 -21.02 5.85
N GLN A 269 -1.96 -22.04 5.44
CA GLN A 269 -1.43 -23.05 6.37
C GLN A 269 -0.62 -22.40 7.49
N GLN A 270 0.30 -21.48 7.14
CA GLN A 270 1.13 -20.76 8.10
C GLN A 270 0.28 -19.87 9.03
N GLN A 271 -0.71 -19.17 8.49
CA GLN A 271 -1.63 -18.35 9.28
C GLN A 271 -2.43 -19.19 10.29
N LEU A 272 -2.96 -20.34 9.88
CA LEU A 272 -3.71 -21.25 10.74
C LEU A 272 -2.82 -21.85 11.84
N MET A 273 -1.61 -22.30 11.48
CA MET A 273 -0.64 -22.82 12.44
C MET A 273 -0.25 -21.77 13.48
N ALA A 274 -0.04 -20.51 13.07
CA ALA A 274 0.24 -19.41 13.99
C ALA A 274 -0.93 -19.13 14.97
N GLN A 275 -2.15 -19.50 14.58
CA GLN A 275 -3.35 -19.42 15.43
C GLN A 275 -3.60 -20.69 16.27
N GLY A 276 -2.68 -21.66 16.23
CA GLY A 276 -2.78 -22.92 16.99
C GLY A 276 -3.66 -24.00 16.32
N VAL A 277 -4.07 -23.79 15.08
CA VAL A 277 -4.89 -24.73 14.31
C VAL A 277 -3.98 -25.66 13.52
N THR A 278 -4.12 -26.97 13.72
CA THR A 278 -3.38 -27.93 12.90
C THR A 278 -3.88 -27.88 11.46
N SER A 279 -2.95 -27.90 10.49
CA SER A 279 -3.34 -27.84 9.08
C SER A 279 -2.37 -28.57 8.16
N THR A 280 -2.91 -29.16 7.09
CA THR A 280 -2.16 -29.91 6.09
C THR A 280 -2.45 -29.37 4.70
N LEU A 281 -1.42 -29.21 3.87
CA LEU A 281 -1.56 -28.80 2.48
C LEU A 281 -1.31 -30.00 1.56
N SER A 282 -2.15 -30.19 0.55
CA SER A 282 -1.93 -31.20 -0.50
C SER A 282 -2.26 -30.61 -1.87
N GLN A 283 -1.31 -30.77 -2.79
CA GLN A 283 -1.38 -30.22 -4.16
C GLN A 283 -1.27 -31.30 -5.24
N GLU A 284 -0.84 -32.50 -4.88
CA GLU A 284 -0.72 -33.60 -5.82
C GLU A 284 -2.02 -34.41 -5.85
N ALA A 285 -2.57 -34.64 -7.05
CA ALA A 285 -3.83 -35.36 -7.26
C ALA A 285 -3.94 -36.68 -6.47
N HIS A 286 -2.86 -37.48 -6.46
CA HIS A 286 -2.81 -38.73 -5.71
C HIS A 286 -2.92 -38.52 -4.19
N LEU A 287 -2.19 -37.54 -3.64
CA LEU A 287 -2.25 -37.20 -2.22
C LEU A 287 -3.59 -36.58 -1.83
N ILE A 288 -4.18 -35.76 -2.70
CA ILE A 288 -5.53 -35.21 -2.52
C ILE A 288 -6.54 -36.35 -2.41
N GLY A 289 -6.46 -37.37 -3.27
CA GLY A 289 -7.34 -38.53 -3.22
C GLY A 289 -7.22 -39.32 -1.90
N ILE A 290 -5.99 -39.60 -1.46
CA ILE A 290 -5.72 -40.29 -0.18
C ILE A 290 -6.24 -39.47 1.00
N ASN A 291 -5.89 -38.18 1.06
CA ASN A 291 -6.28 -37.31 2.16
C ASN A 291 -7.79 -37.07 2.20
N ALA A 292 -8.44 -36.91 1.05
CA ALA A 292 -9.89 -36.79 0.96
C ALA A 292 -10.64 -38.03 1.46
N ALA A 293 -10.06 -39.23 1.31
CA ALA A 293 -10.64 -40.47 1.81
C ALA A 293 -10.56 -40.59 3.35
N MET A 294 -9.63 -39.88 3.99
CA MET A 294 -9.40 -39.87 5.44
C MET A 294 -10.09 -38.72 6.17
N LEU A 295 -10.79 -37.83 5.44
CA LEU A 295 -11.53 -36.70 6.03
C LEU A 295 -12.59 -37.19 7.00
N SER A 296 -12.75 -36.44 8.09
CA SER A 296 -13.69 -36.71 9.18
C SER A 296 -14.47 -35.44 9.56
N ALA A 297 -15.66 -35.60 10.13
CA ALA A 297 -16.58 -34.50 10.41
C ALA A 297 -16.10 -33.52 11.50
N ASP A 298 -15.04 -33.84 12.24
CA ASP A 298 -14.37 -32.94 13.20
C ASP A 298 -13.29 -32.06 12.56
N GLN A 299 -13.07 -32.22 11.25
CA GLN A 299 -12.11 -31.46 10.45
C GLN A 299 -12.83 -30.45 9.56
N ALA A 300 -12.08 -29.51 8.98
CA ALA A 300 -12.57 -28.65 7.90
C ALA A 300 -11.74 -28.85 6.64
N LEU A 301 -12.39 -28.72 5.49
CA LEU A 301 -11.75 -28.74 4.18
C LEU A 301 -11.77 -27.34 3.57
N LEU A 302 -10.59 -26.85 3.18
CA LEU A 302 -10.40 -25.66 2.39
C LEU A 302 -9.92 -26.05 0.99
N ILE A 303 -10.63 -25.63 -0.05
CA ILE A 303 -10.18 -25.81 -1.44
C ILE A 303 -9.91 -24.45 -2.06
N ILE A 304 -8.72 -24.28 -2.63
CA ILE A 304 -8.33 -23.11 -3.41
C ILE A 304 -8.16 -23.54 -4.87
N SER A 305 -8.85 -22.86 -5.79
CA SER A 305 -8.79 -23.17 -7.22
C SER A 305 -8.96 -21.88 -8.04
N LEU A 306 -7.88 -21.46 -8.70
CA LEU A 306 -7.83 -20.30 -9.60
C LEU A 306 -7.97 -20.68 -11.07
N SER A 307 -7.72 -21.96 -11.40
CA SER A 307 -7.80 -22.51 -12.74
C SER A 307 -9.01 -23.45 -12.91
N GLU A 308 -9.27 -23.86 -14.14
CA GLU A 308 -10.40 -24.74 -14.45
C GLU A 308 -10.28 -26.13 -13.81
N SER A 309 -11.43 -26.57 -13.30
CA SER A 309 -11.81 -27.87 -12.73
C SER A 309 -10.79 -29.02 -12.83
N ASP A 310 -10.06 -29.25 -11.74
CA ASP A 310 -9.39 -30.52 -11.46
C ASP A 310 -10.39 -31.57 -10.96
N ALA A 311 -10.46 -32.71 -11.65
CA ALA A 311 -11.32 -33.84 -11.26
C ALA A 311 -11.01 -34.35 -9.84
N SER A 312 -9.77 -34.25 -9.39
CA SER A 312 -9.30 -34.64 -8.06
C SER A 312 -9.92 -33.76 -6.99
N LEU A 313 -9.92 -32.44 -7.18
CA LEU A 313 -10.56 -31.47 -6.27
C LEU A 313 -12.07 -31.66 -6.24
N ARG A 314 -12.70 -31.92 -7.39
CA ARG A 314 -14.15 -32.18 -7.46
C ARG A 314 -14.52 -33.45 -6.71
N ASN A 315 -13.76 -34.52 -6.89
CA ASN A 315 -13.98 -35.77 -6.16
C ASN A 315 -13.75 -35.58 -4.66
N ALA A 316 -12.73 -34.81 -4.26
CA ALA A 316 -12.50 -34.47 -2.87
C ALA A 316 -13.65 -33.68 -2.24
N ALA A 317 -14.22 -32.69 -2.95
CA ALA A 317 -15.39 -31.94 -2.51
C ALA A 317 -16.63 -32.83 -2.33
N LEU A 318 -16.87 -33.76 -3.28
CA LEU A 318 -17.97 -34.74 -3.17
C LEU A 318 -17.79 -35.68 -1.96
N LEU A 319 -16.55 -36.12 -1.70
CA LEU A 319 -16.21 -36.95 -0.54
C LEU A 319 -16.34 -36.21 0.79
N ALA A 320 -16.01 -34.91 0.83
CA ALA A 320 -16.22 -34.08 2.00
C ALA A 320 -17.71 -33.96 2.32
N ARG A 321 -18.54 -33.68 1.30
CA ARG A 321 -20.00 -33.63 1.47
C ARG A 321 -20.61 -34.95 1.93
N SER A 322 -20.23 -36.07 1.34
CA SER A 322 -20.78 -37.38 1.75
C SER A 322 -20.41 -37.76 3.19
N ARG A 323 -19.35 -37.17 3.74
CA ARG A 323 -18.89 -37.35 5.13
C ARG A 323 -19.28 -36.21 6.07
N ASN A 324 -20.08 -35.25 5.62
CA ASN A 324 -20.46 -34.04 6.37
C ASN A 324 -19.26 -33.26 6.92
N VAL A 325 -18.18 -33.19 6.15
CA VAL A 325 -17.02 -32.36 6.48
C VAL A 325 -17.30 -30.94 5.98
N PRO A 326 -17.28 -29.92 6.86
CA PRO A 326 -17.45 -28.53 6.47
C PRO A 326 -16.47 -28.13 5.36
N LEU A 327 -17.01 -27.62 4.25
CA LEU A 327 -16.26 -27.30 3.04
C LEU A 327 -16.30 -25.79 2.72
N VAL A 328 -15.13 -25.15 2.80
CA VAL A 328 -14.89 -23.78 2.33
C VAL A 328 -14.19 -23.82 0.98
N VAL A 329 -14.69 -23.08 -0.01
CA VAL A 329 -14.09 -23.01 -1.35
C VAL A 329 -13.76 -21.57 -1.72
N LEU A 330 -12.51 -21.35 -2.15
CA LEU A 330 -12.04 -20.14 -2.80
C LEU A 330 -11.90 -20.43 -4.30
N ALA A 331 -12.90 -20.04 -5.07
CA ALA A 331 -12.92 -20.22 -6.52
C ALA A 331 -13.85 -19.18 -7.16
N CYS A 332 -13.81 -19.09 -8.49
CA CYS A 332 -14.80 -18.32 -9.24
C CYS A 332 -16.22 -18.85 -8.97
N ALA A 333 -17.22 -17.96 -8.92
CA ALA A 333 -18.61 -18.32 -8.70
C ALA A 333 -19.20 -19.23 -9.81
N THR A 334 -18.66 -19.14 -11.03
CA THR A 334 -19.03 -20.01 -12.15
C THR A 334 -18.32 -21.37 -12.12
N HIS A 335 -17.39 -21.58 -11.19
CA HIS A 335 -16.61 -22.81 -11.09
C HIS A 335 -17.46 -23.99 -10.59
N PRO A 336 -17.31 -25.22 -11.12
CA PRO A 336 -18.10 -26.38 -10.68
C PRO A 336 -17.99 -26.71 -9.19
N LEU A 337 -16.89 -26.34 -8.54
CA LEU A 337 -16.71 -26.52 -7.09
C LEU A 337 -17.60 -25.59 -6.25
N ALA A 338 -18.02 -24.45 -6.80
CA ALA A 338 -18.81 -23.46 -6.08
C ALA A 338 -20.15 -24.03 -5.61
N ALA A 339 -20.79 -24.88 -6.43
CA ALA A 339 -22.05 -25.53 -6.09
C ALA A 339 -21.93 -26.62 -5.01
N LEU A 340 -20.71 -27.09 -4.71
CA LEU A 340 -20.45 -28.11 -3.70
C LEU A 340 -20.05 -27.50 -2.35
N ALA A 341 -19.67 -26.23 -2.33
CA ALA A 341 -19.20 -25.54 -1.14
C ALA A 341 -20.33 -25.34 -0.11
N ASP A 342 -19.99 -25.45 1.17
CA ASP A 342 -20.87 -24.98 2.23
C ASP A 342 -20.71 -23.46 2.40
N ILE A 343 -19.47 -22.96 2.28
CA ILE A 343 -19.17 -21.54 2.18
C ILE A 343 -18.32 -21.28 0.94
N LEU A 344 -18.86 -20.49 0.02
CA LEU A 344 -18.13 -19.97 -1.13
C LEU A 344 -17.58 -18.57 -0.82
N LEU A 345 -16.27 -18.41 -0.96
CA LEU A 345 -15.60 -17.12 -1.00
C LEU A 345 -15.24 -16.87 -2.47
N ALA A 346 -16.14 -16.15 -3.17
CA ALA A 346 -16.05 -15.99 -4.61
C ALA A 346 -14.78 -15.19 -4.97
N LEU A 347 -14.07 -15.68 -5.98
CA LEU A 347 -12.92 -15.02 -6.57
C LEU A 347 -13.25 -14.48 -7.97
N PRO A 348 -12.52 -13.46 -8.45
CA PRO A 348 -12.60 -12.99 -9.82
C PRO A 348 -12.40 -14.11 -10.86
N GLU A 349 -13.05 -14.00 -12.03
CA GLU A 349 -12.93 -15.01 -13.10
C GLU A 349 -11.56 -14.99 -13.78
N ASP A 350 -10.96 -13.81 -13.94
CA ASP A 350 -9.62 -13.65 -14.52
C ASP A 350 -8.57 -14.21 -13.56
N PRO A 351 -7.78 -15.23 -13.94
CA PRO A 351 -6.83 -15.88 -13.03
C PRO A 351 -5.74 -14.95 -12.48
N LEU A 352 -5.35 -13.92 -13.21
CA LEU A 352 -4.36 -12.94 -12.73
C LEU A 352 -4.97 -11.98 -11.72
N LEU A 353 -6.22 -11.57 -11.91
CA LEU A 353 -6.96 -10.74 -10.96
C LEU A 353 -7.37 -11.52 -9.72
N ALA A 354 -7.71 -12.80 -9.88
CA ALA A 354 -8.10 -13.70 -8.81
C ALA A 354 -7.02 -13.84 -7.74
N ARG A 355 -5.74 -13.70 -8.11
CA ARG A 355 -4.60 -13.67 -7.17
C ARG A 355 -4.71 -12.53 -6.16
N TYR A 356 -5.10 -11.34 -6.59
CA TYR A 356 -5.29 -10.19 -5.70
C TYR A 356 -6.53 -10.39 -4.84
N GLY A 357 -7.62 -10.90 -5.42
CA GLY A 357 -8.85 -11.21 -4.69
C GLY A 357 -8.66 -12.28 -3.62
N LEU A 358 -7.80 -13.25 -3.91
CA LEU A 358 -7.41 -14.28 -2.97
C LEU A 358 -6.61 -13.68 -1.83
N LEU A 359 -5.57 -12.88 -2.09
CA LEU A 359 -4.78 -12.22 -1.04
C LEU A 359 -5.67 -11.41 -0.10
N MET A 360 -6.57 -10.59 -0.65
CA MET A 360 -7.55 -9.86 0.15
C MET A 360 -8.44 -10.80 0.98
N THR A 361 -8.88 -11.91 0.40
CA THR A 361 -9.67 -12.92 1.12
C THR A 361 -8.89 -13.53 2.28
N LEU A 362 -7.61 -13.86 2.09
CA LEU A 362 -6.78 -14.41 3.16
C LEU A 362 -6.60 -13.41 4.31
N ASP A 363 -6.39 -12.13 3.98
CA ASP A 363 -6.28 -11.08 4.99
C ASP A 363 -7.60 -10.97 5.80
N LEU A 364 -8.75 -11.02 5.13
CA LEU A 364 -10.07 -11.01 5.78
C LEU A 364 -10.31 -12.25 6.64
N LEU A 365 -9.84 -13.43 6.23
CA LEU A 365 -9.92 -14.66 7.03
C LEU A 365 -9.00 -14.61 8.26
N SER A 366 -7.84 -13.95 8.12
CA SER A 366 -6.85 -13.82 9.19
C SER A 366 -7.21 -12.74 10.22
N ALA A 367 -8.10 -11.81 9.86
CA ALA A 367 -8.48 -10.70 10.73
C ALA A 367 -8.98 -11.25 12.09
N PRO A 368 -8.50 -10.69 13.22
CA PRO A 368 -9.07 -11.01 14.52
C PRO A 368 -10.56 -10.68 14.43
N ALA A 369 -11.43 -11.61 14.87
CA ALA A 369 -12.86 -11.36 14.90
C ALA A 369 -13.06 -10.01 15.59
N ALA A 370 -13.48 -8.99 14.82
CA ALA A 370 -13.69 -7.66 15.36
C ALA A 370 -14.64 -7.87 16.54
N SER A 371 -14.16 -7.56 17.75
CA SER A 371 -14.96 -7.73 18.96
C SER A 371 -16.23 -6.92 18.73
N ALA A 372 -17.35 -7.60 18.52
CA ALA A 372 -18.65 -6.98 18.56
C ALA A 372 -18.77 -6.36 19.96
N ARG A 373 -18.63 -5.04 20.02
CA ARG A 373 -18.84 -4.23 21.21
C ARG A 373 -20.01 -3.31 20.95
#